data_AF-A0A846NGC1-F1
#
_entry.id   AF-A0A846NGC1-F1
#
_cell.length_a   1.000
_cell.length_b   1.000
_cell.length_c   1.000
_cell.angle_alpha   90.00
_cell.angle_beta   90.00
_cell.angle_gamma   90.00
#
_symmetry.space_group_name_H-M   'P 1'
#
loop_
_entity.id
_entity.type
_entity.pdbx_description
1 polymer ?
#
loop_
_entity_poly.entity_id
_entity_poly.type
_entity_poly.pdbx_seq_one_letter_code
_entity_poly.pdbx_strand_id
1 'polypeptide(L)'
;MKSEIKKGIIKAIIDQGSDGATSLEVGNKVGFKRHTISKYLSIMEREGLLRYKKFGRGRIWFVNKNFLQKLFSSKIDDMSFIEKLIFNITSKIPIGLIIIDMEYNIQFINDFMFKKYDNIIGKKFYTGVLGLKNSKSLKQI
;
A
#
# COMPACT_ATOMS: atom_id res chain seq x y z
N MET A 1 -10.86 12.99 -9.74
CA MET A 1 -10.68 11.85 -10.68
C MET A 1 -11.41 10.64 -10.11
N LYS A 2 -12.17 9.90 -10.93
CA LYS A 2 -12.95 8.73 -10.47
C LYS A 2 -12.04 7.62 -9.93
N SER A 3 -12.45 6.94 -8.85
CA SER A 3 -11.68 5.88 -8.19
C SER A 3 -11.36 4.70 -9.12
N GLU A 4 -12.30 4.33 -10.01
CA GLU A 4 -12.11 3.25 -10.98
C GLU A 4 -10.96 3.52 -11.96
N ILE A 5 -10.79 4.78 -12.39
CA ILE A 5 -9.69 5.19 -13.26
C ILE A 5 -8.35 5.00 -12.53
N LYS A 6 -8.26 5.40 -11.27
CA LYS A 6 -7.05 5.21 -10.44
C LYS A 6 -6.71 3.72 -10.31
N LYS A 7 -7.71 2.88 -10.01
CA LYS A 7 -7.52 1.42 -9.89
C LYS A 7 -7.05 0.80 -11.21
N GLY A 8 -7.65 1.18 -12.34
CA GLY A 8 -7.24 0.72 -13.67
C GLY A 8 -5.79 1.08 -13.99
N ILE A 9 -5.37 2.31 -13.70
CA ILE A 9 -3.99 2.77 -13.89
C ILE A 9 -3.01 2.00 -12.99
N ILE A 10 -3.34 1.83 -11.70
CA ILE A 10 -2.51 1.06 -10.76
C ILE A 10 -2.34 -0.37 -11.24
N LYS A 11 -3.43 -1.04 -11.62
CA LYS A 11 -3.39 -2.41 -12.15
C LYS A 11 -2.52 -2.48 -13.41
N ALA A 12 -2.70 -1.55 -14.35
CA ALA A 12 -1.93 -1.53 -15.58
C ALA A 12 -0.41 -1.43 -15.36
N ILE A 13 0.02 -0.72 -14.31
CA ILE A 13 1.43 -0.59 -13.91
C ILE A 13 1.91 -1.86 -13.18
N ILE A 14 1.13 -2.41 -12.24
CA ILE A 14 1.48 -3.64 -11.50
C ILE A 14 1.63 -4.84 -12.43
N ASP A 15 0.75 -4.94 -13.45
CA ASP A 15 0.78 -6.00 -14.44
C ASP A 15 2.06 -5.98 -15.32
N GLN A 16 2.90 -4.93 -15.25
CA GLN A 16 4.24 -4.91 -15.88
C GLN A 16 5.36 -5.41 -14.95
N GLY A 17 5.02 -5.80 -13.72
CA GLY A 17 5.98 -6.33 -12.75
C GLY A 17 6.96 -5.27 -12.22
N SER A 18 8.22 -5.68 -12.01
CA SER A 18 9.27 -4.85 -11.41
C SER A 18 9.77 -3.71 -12.31
N ASP A 19 9.52 -3.79 -13.62
CA ASP A 19 10.10 -2.89 -14.61
C ASP A 19 9.35 -1.56 -14.70
N GLY A 20 8.15 -1.50 -14.13
CA GLY A 20 7.26 -0.34 -14.22
C GLY A 20 6.63 -0.22 -15.61
N ALA A 21 5.95 0.89 -15.88
CA ALA A 21 5.25 1.09 -17.15
C ALA A 21 5.46 2.50 -17.71
N THR A 22 5.66 2.62 -19.01
CA THR A 22 5.67 3.91 -19.70
C THR A 22 4.26 4.50 -19.78
N SER A 23 4.15 5.82 -19.95
CA SER A 23 2.84 6.47 -20.14
C SER A 23 2.05 5.90 -21.34
N LEU A 24 2.76 5.39 -22.36
CA LEU A 24 2.14 4.81 -23.55
C LEU A 24 1.52 3.43 -23.23
N GLU A 25 2.28 2.56 -22.56
CA GLU A 25 1.81 1.23 -22.16
C GLU A 25 0.62 1.33 -21.21
N VAL A 26 0.68 2.24 -20.23
CA VAL A 26 -0.46 2.49 -19.33
C VAL A 26 -1.66 2.95 -20.15
N GLY A 27 -1.49 3.96 -21.02
CA GLY A 27 -2.57 4.52 -21.85
C GLY A 27 -3.25 3.48 -22.73
N ASN A 28 -2.47 2.61 -23.37
CA ASN A 28 -2.97 1.52 -24.20
C ASN A 28 -3.80 0.50 -23.38
N LYS A 29 -3.33 0.15 -22.17
CA LYS A 29 -4.03 -0.81 -21.29
C LYS A 29 -5.37 -0.28 -20.77
N VAL A 30 -5.46 1.02 -20.47
CA VAL A 30 -6.68 1.61 -19.89
C VAL A 30 -7.58 2.31 -20.92
N GLY A 31 -7.20 2.33 -22.20
CA GLY A 31 -7.99 2.94 -23.28
C GLY A 31 -8.00 4.47 -23.29
N PHE A 32 -6.98 5.14 -22.74
CA PHE A 32 -6.91 6.61 -22.74
C PHE A 32 -5.83 7.15 -23.69
N LYS A 33 -6.16 8.27 -24.35
CA LYS A 33 -5.21 9.03 -25.17
C LYS A 33 -4.02 9.54 -24.35
N ARG A 34 -2.86 9.71 -25.02
CA ARG A 34 -1.56 10.09 -24.43
C ARG A 34 -1.61 11.34 -23.52
N HIS A 35 -2.36 12.36 -23.91
CA HIS A 35 -2.48 13.61 -23.12
C HIS A 35 -3.31 13.41 -21.85
N THR A 36 -4.41 12.66 -21.95
CA THR A 36 -5.27 12.33 -20.81
C THR A 36 -4.53 11.48 -19.79
N ILE A 37 -3.84 10.43 -20.24
CA ILE A 37 -3.09 9.57 -19.33
C ILE A 37 -1.93 10.32 -18.66
N SER A 38 -1.23 11.19 -19.39
CA SER A 38 -0.17 12.03 -18.81
C SER A 38 -0.69 12.95 -17.70
N LYS A 39 -1.88 13.52 -17.88
CA LYS A 39 -2.55 14.33 -16.86
C LYS A 39 -2.90 13.48 -15.62
N TYR A 40 -3.46 12.28 -15.82
CA TYR A 40 -3.84 11.40 -14.71
C TYR A 40 -2.63 10.89 -13.93
N LEU A 41 -1.58 10.45 -14.62
CA LEU A 41 -0.33 10.01 -13.99
C LEU A 41 0.32 11.13 -13.17
N SER A 42 0.31 12.37 -13.67
CA SER A 42 0.83 13.52 -12.93
C SER A 42 -0.03 13.90 -11.73
N ILE A 43 -1.36 13.73 -11.79
CA ILE A 43 -2.22 13.91 -10.62
C ILE A 43 -1.91 12.86 -9.56
N MET A 44 -1.83 11.58 -9.95
CA MET A 44 -1.59 10.47 -9.03
C MET A 44 -0.20 10.50 -8.40
N GLU A 45 0.82 11.02 -9.10
CA GLU A 45 2.15 11.22 -8.53
C GLU A 45 2.18 12.33 -7.48
N ARG A 46 1.51 13.47 -7.72
CA ARG A 46 1.35 14.51 -6.69
C ARG A 46 0.55 14.02 -5.47
N GLU A 47 -0.38 13.10 -5.66
CA GLU A 47 -1.12 12.43 -4.58
C GLU A 47 -0.27 11.36 -3.86
N GLY A 48 0.97 11.12 -4.30
CA GLY A 48 1.89 10.14 -3.72
C GLY A 48 1.57 8.69 -4.06
N LEU A 49 0.61 8.41 -4.95
CA LEU A 49 0.21 7.06 -5.37
C LEU A 49 1.18 6.45 -6.38
N LEU A 50 1.86 7.28 -7.16
CA LEU A 50 2.83 6.87 -8.17
C LEU A 50 4.15 7.60 -7.94
N ARG A 51 5.23 6.99 -8.42
CA ARG A 51 6.52 7.66 -8.65
C ARG A 51 6.97 7.37 -10.07
N TYR A 52 7.90 8.16 -10.60
CA TYR A 52 8.51 7.86 -11.89
C TYR A 52 10.02 7.97 -11.87
N LYS A 53 10.67 7.23 -12.77
CA LYS A 53 12.08 7.40 -13.14
C LYS A 53 12.12 7.98 -14.55
N LYS A 54 12.97 9.00 -14.77
CA LYS A 54 13.23 9.49 -16.13
C LYS A 54 14.09 8.45 -16.87
N PHE A 55 13.71 8.16 -18.11
CA PHE A 55 14.49 7.30 -19.00
C PHE A 55 14.52 7.95 -20.40
N GLY A 56 15.65 8.54 -20.75
CA GLY A 56 15.76 9.44 -21.90
C GLY A 56 14.77 10.60 -21.80
N ARG A 57 13.94 10.78 -22.85
CA ARG A 57 12.86 11.80 -22.88
C ARG A 57 11.55 11.29 -22.27
N GLY A 58 11.50 10.04 -21.82
CA GLY A 58 10.32 9.38 -21.28
C GLY A 58 10.30 9.30 -19.76
N ARG A 59 9.17 8.82 -19.23
CA ARG A 59 8.97 8.48 -17.83
C ARG A 59 8.52 7.03 -17.73
N ILE A 60 9.16 6.29 -16.84
CA ILE A 60 8.74 4.95 -16.42
C ILE A 60 8.08 5.12 -15.06
N TRP A 61 6.82 4.72 -14.94
CA TRP A 61 5.98 4.89 -13.77
C TRP A 61 5.95 3.63 -12.94
N PHE A 62 5.96 3.82 -11.63
CA PHE A 62 5.86 2.78 -10.63
C PHE A 62 4.75 3.14 -9.66
N VAL A 63 3.99 2.14 -9.21
CA VAL A 63 3.10 2.33 -8.07
C VAL A 63 3.98 2.61 -6.86
N ASN A 64 3.69 3.71 -6.16
CA ASN A 64 4.32 3.97 -4.89
C ASN A 64 3.72 3.00 -3.89
N LYS A 65 4.55 2.16 -3.27
CA LYS A 65 4.11 1.49 -2.05
C LYS A 65 3.91 2.61 -1.04
N ASN A 66 2.67 2.91 -0.67
CA ASN A 66 2.38 3.96 0.31
C ASN A 66 3.32 3.79 1.50
N PHE A 67 3.84 4.88 2.05
CA PHE A 67 4.84 4.85 3.13
C PHE A 67 4.46 3.85 4.23
N LEU A 68 3.19 3.81 4.65
CA LEU A 68 2.69 2.84 5.62
C LEU A 68 2.73 1.39 5.11
N GLN A 69 2.27 1.13 3.88
CA GLN A 69 2.37 -0.23 3.32
C GLN A 69 3.82 -0.68 3.18
N LYS A 70 4.72 0.21 2.76
CA LYS A 70 6.15 -0.10 2.68
C LYS A 70 6.72 -0.36 4.07
N LEU A 71 6.42 0.50 5.04
CA LEU A 71 6.85 0.37 6.43
C LEU A 71 6.46 -1.00 7.04
N PHE A 72 5.26 -1.50 6.74
CA PHE A 72 4.76 -2.76 7.33
C PHE A 72 4.98 -4.01 6.47
N SER A 73 5.48 -3.86 5.22
CA SER A 73 5.78 -5.00 4.34
C SER A 73 7.27 -5.18 4.03
N SER A 74 8.12 -4.21 4.38
CA SER A 74 9.56 -4.27 4.16
C SER A 74 10.29 -4.99 5.29
N LYS A 75 11.38 -5.70 4.95
CA LYS A 75 12.38 -6.12 5.93
C LYS A 75 13.06 -4.87 6.51
N ILE A 76 13.42 -4.93 7.79
CA ILE A 76 14.06 -3.80 8.51
C ILE A 76 15.32 -3.30 7.78
N ASP A 77 16.08 -4.21 7.16
CA ASP A 77 17.31 -3.86 6.43
C ASP A 77 17.05 -3.01 5.18
N ASP A 78 15.88 -3.15 4.57
CA ASP A 78 15.47 -2.42 3.36
C ASP A 78 14.80 -1.05 3.68
N MET A 79 14.66 -0.71 4.96
CA MET A 79 14.03 0.53 5.40
C MET A 79 15.01 1.71 5.34
N SER A 80 14.52 2.83 4.81
CA SER A 80 15.17 4.13 4.93
C SER A 80 15.21 4.61 6.39
N PHE A 81 16.05 5.61 6.68
CA PHE A 81 16.17 6.18 8.02
C PHE A 81 14.82 6.65 8.59
N ILE A 82 14.00 7.34 7.80
CA ILE A 82 12.67 7.82 8.23
C ILE A 82 11.73 6.64 8.51
N GLU A 83 11.77 5.60 7.69
CA GLU A 83 10.99 4.37 7.93
C GLU A 83 11.42 3.72 9.26
N LYS A 84 12.73 3.58 9.51
CA LYS A 84 13.25 3.06 10.78
C LYS A 84 12.83 3.90 11.98
N LEU A 85 12.87 5.22 11.86
CA LEU A 85 12.44 6.14 12.92
C LEU A 85 10.95 5.95 13.25
N ILE A 86 10.09 5.98 12.23
CA ILE A 86 8.64 5.80 12.44
C ILE A 86 8.34 4.39 12.96
N PHE A 87 8.97 3.34 12.42
CA PHE A 87 8.84 1.98 12.93
C PHE A 87 9.17 1.95 14.43
N ASN A 88 10.33 2.46 14.83
CA ASN A 88 10.76 2.51 16.23
C ASN A 88 9.79 3.28 17.13
N ILE A 89 9.25 4.41 16.67
CA ILE A 89 8.23 5.15 17.41
C ILE A 89 6.99 4.29 17.58
N THR A 90 6.43 3.79 16.47
CA THR A 90 5.17 3.02 16.46
C THR A 90 5.25 1.71 17.25
N SER A 91 6.37 1.00 17.18
CA SER A 91 6.60 -0.26 17.92
C SER A 91 6.63 -0.05 19.43
N LYS A 92 7.15 1.10 19.89
CA LYS A 92 7.32 1.41 21.32
C LYS A 92 6.15 2.17 21.95
N ILE A 93 5.10 2.50 21.19
CA ILE A 93 3.91 3.18 21.76
C ILE A 93 3.33 2.29 22.88
N PRO A 94 3.10 2.84 24.10
CA PRO A 94 2.63 2.06 25.25
C PRO A 94 1.13 1.70 25.19
N ILE A 95 0.48 2.00 24.06
CA ILE A 95 -0.92 1.73 23.76
C ILE A 95 -0.96 0.73 22.60
N GLY A 96 -1.93 -0.17 22.60
CA GLY A 96 -2.06 -1.15 21.54
C GLY A 96 -2.32 -0.52 20.17
N LEU A 97 -1.45 -0.81 19.20
CA LEU A 97 -1.58 -0.38 17.82
C LEU A 97 -1.70 -1.62 16.92
N ILE A 98 -2.78 -1.68 16.14
CA ILE A 98 -2.97 -2.66 15.07
C ILE A 98 -3.23 -1.89 13.77
N ILE A 99 -2.62 -2.33 12.68
CA ILE A 99 -2.92 -1.84 11.34
C ILE A 99 -3.44 -3.00 10.52
N ILE A 100 -4.57 -2.77 9.86
CA ILE A 100 -5.26 -3.74 9.02
C ILE A 100 -5.37 -3.22 7.59
N ASP A 101 -5.40 -4.14 6.63
CA ASP A 101 -5.77 -3.79 5.27
C ASP A 101 -7.30 -3.75 5.07
N MET A 102 -7.72 -3.44 3.84
CA MET A 102 -9.13 -3.37 3.46
C MET A 102 -9.85 -4.72 3.51
N GLU A 103 -9.12 -5.82 3.57
CA GLU A 103 -9.65 -7.17 3.71
C GLU A 103 -9.62 -7.66 5.17
N TYR A 104 -9.30 -6.78 6.12
CA TYR A 104 -9.14 -7.06 7.55
C TYR A 104 -7.96 -7.98 7.89
N ASN A 105 -6.98 -8.17 7.00
CA ASN A 105 -5.75 -8.86 7.41
C ASN A 105 -4.91 -7.92 8.28
N ILE A 106 -4.33 -8.46 9.35
CA ILE A 106 -3.43 -7.73 10.24
C ILE A 106 -2.09 -7.57 9.54
N GLN A 107 -1.69 -6.33 9.27
CA GLN A 107 -0.45 -5.97 8.60
C GLN A 107 0.65 -5.60 9.60
N PHE A 108 0.29 -5.08 10.77
CA PHE A 108 1.24 -4.72 11.82
C PHE A 108 0.59 -4.74 13.20
N ILE A 109 1.40 -5.14 14.19
CA ILE A 109 1.12 -5.00 15.61
C ILE A 109 2.38 -4.45 16.29
N ASN A 110 2.21 -3.54 17.25
CA ASN A 110 3.32 -3.03 18.04
C ASN A 110 3.68 -3.97 19.21
N ASP A 111 4.75 -3.65 19.94
CA ASP A 111 5.27 -4.50 21.03
C ASP A 111 4.21 -4.75 22.12
N PHE A 112 3.37 -3.75 22.41
CA PHE A 112 2.26 -3.90 23.36
C PHE A 112 1.29 -5.00 22.92
N MET A 113 0.88 -4.98 21.64
CA MET A 113 -0.06 -5.95 21.10
C MET A 113 0.57 -7.33 20.90
N PHE A 114 1.84 -7.38 20.50
CA PHE A 114 2.60 -8.63 20.40
C PHE A 114 2.65 -9.35 21.75
N LYS A 115 2.93 -8.64 22.85
CA LYS A 115 2.92 -9.22 24.20
C LYS A 115 1.55 -9.79 24.60
N LYS A 116 0.46 -9.20 24.11
CA LYS A 116 -0.91 -9.59 24.48
C LYS A 116 -1.47 -10.72 23.62
N TYR A 117 -1.16 -10.74 22.32
CA TYR A 117 -1.80 -11.64 21.34
C TYR A 117 -0.81 -12.55 20.61
N ASP A 118 0.49 -12.45 20.89
CA ASP A 118 1.57 -13.09 20.13
C ASP A 118 1.56 -12.65 18.65
N ASN A 119 2.28 -13.36 17.78
CA ASN A 119 2.31 -13.07 16.34
C ASN A 119 0.97 -13.42 15.66
N ILE A 120 0.15 -12.40 15.46
CA ILE A 120 -1.11 -12.48 14.72
C ILE A 120 -1.04 -11.81 13.34
N ILE A 121 0.14 -11.41 12.88
CA ILE A 121 0.33 -10.82 11.55
C ILE A 121 -0.11 -11.82 10.47
N GLY A 122 -0.83 -11.33 9.46
CA GLY A 122 -1.43 -12.14 8.40
C GLY A 122 -2.76 -12.80 8.77
N LYS A 123 -3.12 -12.91 10.05
CA LYS A 123 -4.47 -13.36 10.46
C LYS A 123 -5.50 -12.27 10.19
N LYS A 124 -6.77 -12.67 10.06
CA LYS A 124 -7.88 -11.70 10.03
C LYS A 124 -8.07 -11.09 11.40
N PHE A 125 -8.32 -9.78 11.47
CA PHE A 125 -8.57 -9.04 12.72
C PHE A 125 -9.66 -9.69 13.58
N TYR A 126 -10.78 -10.04 12.96
CA TYR A 126 -11.91 -10.65 13.66
C TYR A 126 -11.59 -12.03 14.23
N THR A 127 -10.70 -12.83 13.60
CA THR A 127 -10.24 -14.09 14.18
C THR A 127 -9.14 -13.90 15.21
N GLY A 128 -8.15 -13.04 14.92
CA GLY A 128 -6.91 -12.92 15.68
C GLY A 128 -7.01 -12.05 16.93
N VAL A 129 -8.00 -11.16 16.99
CA VAL A 129 -8.20 -10.23 18.11
C VAL A 129 -9.55 -10.43 18.77
N LEU A 130 -10.62 -10.58 17.97
CA LEU A 130 -11.98 -10.70 18.50
C LEU A 130 -12.43 -12.15 18.75
N GLY A 131 -11.68 -13.15 18.29
CA GLY A 131 -12.06 -14.57 18.40
C GLY A 131 -13.33 -14.96 17.59
N LEU A 132 -13.75 -14.12 16.65
CA LEU A 132 -14.93 -14.34 15.81
C LEU A 132 -14.59 -15.24 14.62
N LYS A 133 -15.51 -16.12 14.23
CA LYS A 133 -15.32 -17.07 13.13
C LYS A 133 -15.39 -16.42 11.73
N ASN A 134 -16.05 -15.27 11.57
CA ASN A 134 -16.17 -14.59 10.28
C ASN A 134 -16.44 -13.08 10.41
N SER A 135 -16.34 -12.36 9.29
CA SER A 135 -16.56 -10.90 9.24
C SER A 135 -18.02 -10.47 9.35
N LYS A 136 -19.00 -11.35 9.09
CA LYS A 136 -20.44 -11.00 9.23
C LYS A 136 -20.79 -10.72 10.69
N SER A 137 -20.11 -11.38 11.62
CA SER A 137 -20.22 -11.16 13.06
C SER A 137 -19.77 -9.76 13.50
N LEU A 138 -19.00 -9.02 12.68
CA LEU A 138 -18.60 -7.64 12.99
C LEU A 138 -19.75 -6.64 12.91
N LYS A 139 -20.84 -6.95 12.17
CA LYS A 139 -21.99 -6.04 12.01
C LYS A 139 -22.89 -5.95 13.26
N GLN A 140 -22.59 -6.71 14.30
CA GLN A 140 -23.37 -6.78 15.55
C GLN A 140 -22.68 -6.12 16.75
N ILE A 141 -21.50 -5.53 16.55
CA ILE A 141 -20.74 -4.74 17.54
C ILE A 141 -20.90 -3.26 17.19
#